data_AF-A0A519JVU3-F1
#
_entry.id   AF-A0A519JVU3-F1
#
_cell.length_a   1.000
_cell.length_b   1.000
_cell.length_c   1.000
_cell.angle_alpha   90.00
_cell.angle_beta   90.00
_cell.angle_gamma   90.00
#
_symmetry.space_group_name_H-M   'P 1'
#
loop_
_entity.id
_entity.type
_entity.pdbx_description
1 polymer ?
#
loop_
_entity_poly.entity_id
_entity_poly.type
_entity_poly.pdbx_seq_one_letter_code
_entity_poly.pdbx_strand_id
1 'polypeptide(L)'
;MPQNYKPTLSLLIFVFLFLLSSSVANAQYIFTEKQLPERISLHSYAWFLKDNSLTVNDVISGKAAARFQPVKDENRDLGFTDDNFWITFELDNHTPNPLEYYLETARPITDLVELYIVNPDGSYTKKITGDTMDFSKRAYKHRKSIFRLDLPPNLTQRYVIHFKSDGEVINLPLVLRSSENLMSLTSLEQFTFGIFYGILIIAA
;
A
#
# COMPACT_ATOMS: atom_id res chain seq x y z
N MET A 1 1.30 39.20 -53.89
CA MET A 1 0.46 38.25 -53.12
C MET A 1 1.37 37.53 -52.13
N PRO A 2 1.20 37.66 -50.81
CA PRO A 2 2.14 37.09 -49.86
C PRO A 2 1.78 35.63 -49.57
N GLN A 3 2.73 34.72 -49.78
CA GLN A 3 2.61 33.34 -49.30
C GLN A 3 3.07 33.28 -47.85
N ASN A 4 2.10 33.32 -46.94
CA ASN A 4 2.28 33.04 -45.51
C ASN A 4 2.25 31.53 -45.29
N TYR A 5 3.42 30.90 -45.18
CA TYR A 5 3.53 29.57 -44.60
C TYR A 5 4.45 29.62 -43.38
N LYS A 6 3.86 29.55 -42.18
CA LYS A 6 4.56 29.15 -40.95
C LYS A 6 3.90 27.91 -40.30
N PRO A 7 3.83 26.75 -40.99
CA PRO A 7 3.34 25.51 -40.39
C PRO A 7 4.34 24.86 -39.42
N THR A 8 5.62 25.26 -39.46
CA THR A 8 6.71 24.66 -38.67
C THR A 8 6.58 24.94 -37.17
N LEU A 9 6.06 26.11 -36.79
CA LEU A 9 5.89 26.48 -35.38
C LEU A 9 4.74 25.68 -34.72
N SER A 10 3.66 25.42 -35.46
CA SER A 10 2.51 24.65 -34.96
C SER A 10 2.85 23.16 -34.76
N LEU A 11 3.66 22.58 -35.65
CA LEU A 11 4.14 21.20 -35.51
C LEU A 11 5.04 21.02 -34.29
N LEU A 12 5.94 21.99 -34.04
CA LEU A 12 6.83 22.02 -32.87
C LEU A 12 6.05 22.10 -31.54
N ILE A 13 4.98 22.89 -31.50
CA ILE A 13 4.09 23.00 -30.34
C ILE A 13 3.37 21.68 -30.07
N PHE A 14 2.91 20.98 -31.12
CA PHE A 14 2.21 19.70 -30.97
C PHE A 14 3.14 18.59 -30.47
N VAL A 15 4.39 18.54 -30.96
CA VAL A 15 5.41 17.60 -30.47
C VAL A 15 5.81 17.91 -29.03
N PHE A 16 5.90 19.18 -28.66
CA PHE A 16 6.21 19.59 -27.28
C PHE A 16 5.07 19.24 -26.30
N LEU A 17 3.81 19.42 -26.69
CA LEU A 17 2.64 19.00 -25.91
C LEU A 17 2.53 17.47 -25.77
N PHE A 18 2.95 16.71 -26.78
CA PHE A 18 3.00 15.25 -26.73
C PHE A 18 4.11 14.73 -25.81
N LEU A 19 5.25 15.42 -25.75
CA LEU A 19 6.36 15.06 -24.85
C LEU A 19 6.06 15.38 -23.38
N LEU A 20 5.23 16.39 -23.11
CA LEU A 20 4.78 16.76 -21.76
C LEU A 20 3.72 15.80 -21.19
N SER A 21 3.01 15.04 -22.05
CA SER A 21 1.96 14.10 -21.61
C SER A 21 2.49 12.74 -21.15
N SER A 22 3.77 12.46 -21.35
CA SER A 22 4.43 11.20 -20.93
C SER A 22 4.94 11.19 -19.48
N SER A 23 4.83 12.30 -18.74
CA SER A 23 5.19 12.34 -17.32
C SER A 23 4.00 11.95 -16.44
N VAL A 24 3.65 10.67 -16.41
CA VAL A 24 2.78 10.16 -15.34
C VAL A 24 3.64 10.08 -14.07
N ALA A 25 3.62 11.14 -13.27
CA ALA A 25 4.23 11.10 -11.95
C ALA A 25 3.40 10.17 -11.07
N ASN A 26 3.89 8.95 -10.82
CA ASN A 26 3.36 8.11 -9.77
C ASN A 26 3.70 8.78 -8.43
N ALA A 27 2.69 9.09 -7.63
CA ALA A 27 2.88 9.44 -6.23
C ALA A 27 3.52 8.25 -5.47
N GLN A 28 4.83 8.32 -5.26
CA GLN A 28 5.60 7.41 -4.42
C GLN A 28 6.02 8.12 -3.12
N TYR A 29 6.14 7.37 -2.03
CA TYR A 29 6.74 7.91 -0.81
C TYR A 29 8.26 7.73 -0.86
N ILE A 30 9.01 8.81 -0.60
CA ILE A 30 10.48 8.83 -0.69
C ILE A 30 11.08 8.92 0.71
N PHE A 31 11.90 7.94 1.07
CA PHE A 31 12.72 7.97 2.27
C PHE A 31 14.03 8.71 2.00
N THR A 32 14.43 9.59 2.92
CA THR A 32 15.70 10.32 2.84
C THR A 32 16.44 10.23 4.17
N GLU A 33 17.77 10.33 4.17
CA GLU A 33 18.58 10.20 5.39
C GLU A 33 18.18 11.18 6.51
N LYS A 34 17.72 12.37 6.14
CA LYS A 34 17.29 13.40 7.08
C LYS A 34 15.95 13.11 7.73
N GLN A 35 15.15 12.22 7.14
CA GLN A 35 13.78 11.98 7.53
C GLN A 35 13.44 10.49 7.40
N LEU A 36 13.57 9.80 8.53
CA LEU A 36 13.10 8.42 8.71
C LEU A 36 11.98 8.43 9.77
N PRO A 37 10.73 8.77 9.40
CA PRO A 37 9.65 8.89 10.37
C PRO A 37 9.30 7.54 10.97
N GLU A 38 8.88 7.56 12.23
CA GLU A 38 8.39 6.38 12.94
C GLU A 38 7.02 5.88 12.44
N ARG A 39 6.19 6.78 11.90
CA ARG A 39 4.88 6.49 11.34
C ARG A 39 4.68 7.27 10.06
N ILE A 40 4.25 6.59 8.99
CA ILE A 40 3.92 7.20 7.71
C ILE A 40 2.57 6.65 7.26
N SER A 41 1.64 7.53 6.91
CA SER A 41 0.39 7.12 6.24
C SER A 41 0.60 7.11 4.73
N LEU A 42 0.28 6.00 4.09
CA LEU A 42 0.45 5.81 2.65
C LEU A 42 -0.79 6.14 1.83
N HIS A 43 -1.90 6.58 2.44
CA HIS A 43 -3.13 6.89 1.70
C HIS A 43 -2.88 7.83 0.50
N SER A 44 -2.12 8.92 0.70
CA SER A 44 -1.79 9.89 -0.36
C SER A 44 -0.85 9.35 -1.46
N TYR A 45 -0.28 8.17 -1.28
CA TYR A 45 0.66 7.51 -2.19
C TYR A 45 0.10 6.17 -2.72
N ALA A 46 -1.17 5.90 -2.44
CA ALA A 46 -1.82 4.65 -2.78
C ALA A 46 -3.03 4.90 -3.68
N TRP A 47 -3.26 3.93 -4.57
CA TRP A 47 -4.47 3.85 -5.37
C TRP A 47 -5.14 2.52 -5.12
N PHE A 48 -6.46 2.51 -5.23
CA PHE A 48 -7.27 1.33 -5.05
C PHE A 48 -8.24 1.11 -6.21
N LEU A 49 -8.66 -0.13 -6.37
CA LEU A 49 -9.65 -0.58 -7.34
C LEU A 49 -10.46 -1.73 -6.75
N LYS A 50 -11.80 -1.61 -6.79
CA LYS A 50 -12.72 -2.71 -6.52
C LYS A 50 -12.93 -3.51 -7.82
N ASP A 51 -12.55 -4.78 -7.84
CA ASP A 51 -12.82 -5.69 -8.96
C ASP A 51 -12.62 -7.16 -8.56
N ASN A 52 -13.71 -7.94 -8.65
CA ASN A 52 -13.75 -9.37 -8.30
C ASN A 52 -13.15 -10.31 -9.37
N SER A 53 -12.95 -9.81 -10.58
CA SER A 53 -12.48 -10.59 -11.73
C SER A 53 -10.98 -10.43 -12.01
N LEU A 54 -10.33 -9.44 -11.39
CA LEU A 54 -8.91 -9.19 -11.60
C LEU A 54 -8.03 -10.23 -10.93
N THR A 55 -6.94 -10.57 -11.62
CA THR A 55 -5.82 -11.31 -11.05
C THR A 55 -4.67 -10.36 -10.73
N VAL A 56 -3.73 -10.82 -9.90
CA VAL A 56 -2.50 -10.06 -9.62
C VAL A 56 -1.73 -9.74 -10.90
N ASN A 57 -1.73 -10.66 -11.88
CA ASN A 57 -1.03 -10.47 -13.14
C ASN A 57 -1.66 -9.34 -13.96
N ASP A 58 -2.99 -9.21 -13.97
CA ASP A 58 -3.68 -8.11 -14.65
C ASP A 58 -3.32 -6.74 -14.03
N VAL A 59 -3.14 -6.70 -12.70
CA VAL A 59 -2.75 -5.48 -11.97
C VAL A 59 -1.28 -5.13 -12.20
N ILE A 60 -0.39 -6.13 -12.15
CA ILE A 60 1.06 -5.94 -12.37
C ILE A 60 1.31 -5.49 -13.82
N SER A 61 0.66 -6.14 -14.80
CA SER A 61 0.82 -5.82 -16.22
C SER A 61 0.21 -4.47 -16.64
N GLY A 62 -0.50 -3.79 -15.73
CA GLY A 62 -1.11 -2.49 -16.00
C GLY A 62 -2.42 -2.55 -16.80
N LYS A 63 -2.99 -3.74 -17.05
CA LYS A 63 -4.25 -3.90 -17.81
C LYS A 63 -5.41 -3.09 -17.22
N ALA A 64 -5.42 -2.91 -15.89
CA ALA A 64 -6.44 -2.16 -15.17
C ALA A 64 -5.97 -0.77 -14.70
N ALA A 65 -4.78 -0.29 -15.07
CA ALA A 65 -4.16 0.90 -14.50
C ALA A 65 -5.07 2.15 -14.55
N ALA A 66 -5.78 2.37 -15.66
CA ALA A 66 -6.66 3.52 -15.83
C ALA A 66 -7.90 3.53 -14.91
N ARG A 67 -8.21 2.41 -14.24
CA ARG A 67 -9.39 2.26 -13.36
C ARG A 67 -9.06 2.52 -11.89
N PHE A 68 -7.78 2.52 -11.53
CA PHE A 68 -7.34 2.78 -10.17
C PHE A 68 -7.65 4.23 -9.77
N GLN A 69 -8.14 4.40 -8.55
CA GLN A 69 -8.49 5.70 -7.98
C GLN A 69 -7.64 5.98 -6.75
N PRO A 70 -7.24 7.24 -6.50
CA PRO A 70 -6.43 7.57 -5.33
C PRO A 70 -7.20 7.30 -4.03
N VAL A 71 -6.48 6.83 -3.00
CA VAL A 71 -7.02 6.69 -1.65
C VAL A 71 -7.03 8.08 -0.99
N LYS A 72 -8.21 8.63 -0.73
CA LYS A 72 -8.35 10.03 -0.30
C LYS A 72 -8.13 10.27 1.19
N ASP A 73 -8.43 9.28 2.02
CA ASP A 73 -8.51 9.44 3.48
C ASP A 73 -7.62 8.41 4.18
N GLU A 74 -7.04 8.81 5.31
CA GLU A 74 -6.41 7.83 6.22
C GLU A 74 -7.44 6.81 6.69
N ASN A 75 -7.03 5.53 6.78
CA ASN A 75 -7.87 4.47 7.28
C ASN A 75 -9.23 4.36 6.56
N ARG A 76 -9.20 4.51 5.23
CA ARG A 76 -10.39 4.50 4.37
C ARG A 76 -11.30 3.31 4.69
N ASP A 77 -12.56 3.61 5.01
CA ASP A 77 -13.59 2.60 5.24
C ASP A 77 -14.21 2.18 3.90
N LEU A 78 -14.21 0.88 3.63
CA LEU A 78 -14.83 0.27 2.46
C LEU A 78 -16.19 -0.38 2.79
N GLY A 79 -16.59 -0.37 4.06
CA GLY A 79 -17.82 -0.97 4.56
C GLY A 79 -17.78 -2.49 4.62
N PHE A 80 -18.94 -3.07 4.94
CA PHE A 80 -19.21 -4.50 4.84
C PHE A 80 -19.26 -4.92 3.37
N THR A 81 -18.47 -5.92 2.99
CA THR A 81 -18.28 -6.27 1.58
C THR A 81 -17.75 -7.69 1.43
N ASP A 82 -18.20 -8.37 0.37
CA ASP A 82 -17.66 -9.63 -0.13
C ASP A 82 -16.78 -9.42 -1.39
N ASP A 83 -16.46 -8.17 -1.70
CA ASP A 83 -15.69 -7.80 -2.89
C ASP A 83 -14.18 -7.90 -2.68
N ASN A 84 -13.47 -7.91 -3.79
CA ASN A 84 -12.02 -7.91 -3.86
C ASN A 84 -11.53 -6.49 -4.16
N PHE A 85 -10.56 -6.05 -3.36
CA PHE A 85 -9.94 -4.75 -3.49
C PHE A 85 -8.46 -4.90 -3.79
N TRP A 86 -8.01 -4.21 -4.82
CA TRP A 86 -6.62 -4.14 -5.24
C TRP A 86 -6.07 -2.78 -4.90
N ILE A 87 -4.96 -2.73 -4.19
CA ILE A 87 -4.25 -1.50 -3.83
C ILE A 87 -2.87 -1.56 -4.44
N THR A 88 -2.38 -0.45 -4.99
CA THR A 88 -1.01 -0.31 -5.49
C THR A 88 -0.36 0.94 -4.91
N PHE A 89 0.92 0.86 -4.58
CA PHE A 89 1.75 1.98 -4.13
C PHE A 89 3.22 1.67 -4.38
N GLU A 90 4.05 2.71 -4.33
CA GLU A 90 5.51 2.61 -4.52
C GLU A 90 6.24 3.28 -3.36
N LEU A 91 7.31 2.64 -2.90
CA LEU A 91 8.20 3.16 -1.86
C LEU A 91 9.60 3.29 -2.43
N ASP A 92 10.22 4.44 -2.24
CA ASP A 92 11.54 4.75 -2.76
C ASP A 92 12.52 5.00 -1.62
N ASN A 93 13.48 4.11 -1.47
CA ASN A 93 14.52 4.26 -0.45
C ASN A 93 15.73 5.00 -1.04
N HIS A 94 15.76 6.32 -0.93
CA HIS A 94 16.88 7.16 -1.35
C HIS A 94 17.97 7.26 -0.26
N THR A 95 18.08 6.28 0.62
CA THR A 95 19.15 6.22 1.62
C THR A 95 20.19 5.18 1.19
N PRO A 96 21.46 5.34 1.63
CA PRO A 96 22.51 4.37 1.33
C PRO A 96 22.36 3.05 2.09
N ASN A 97 21.41 2.96 3.03
CA ASN A 97 21.21 1.81 3.90
C ASN A 97 19.87 1.11 3.61
N PRO A 98 19.78 -0.21 3.81
CA PRO A 98 18.49 -0.88 3.81
C PRO A 98 17.63 -0.36 4.96
N LEU A 99 16.32 -0.19 4.72
CA LEU A 99 15.35 0.20 5.74
C LEU A 99 14.40 -0.96 6.03
N GLU A 100 13.94 -1.03 7.28
CA GLU A 100 12.95 -2.01 7.72
C GLU A 100 11.72 -1.27 8.26
N TYR A 101 10.56 -1.54 7.67
CA TYR A 101 9.28 -0.99 8.10
C TYR A 101 8.21 -2.07 8.17
N TYR A 102 7.19 -1.81 8.97
CA TYR A 102 6.04 -2.71 9.18
C TYR A 102 4.79 -2.05 8.63
N LEU A 103 4.20 -2.66 7.61
CA LEU A 103 3.01 -2.17 6.93
C LEU A 103 1.75 -2.74 7.59
N GLU A 104 1.01 -1.87 8.28
CA GLU A 104 -0.34 -2.13 8.79
C GLU A 104 -1.36 -1.95 7.66
N THR A 105 -1.99 -3.04 7.23
CA THR A 105 -2.83 -3.08 6.01
C THR A 105 -4.31 -3.16 6.28
N ALA A 106 -4.71 -3.82 7.39
CA ALA A 106 -6.10 -4.15 7.67
C ALA A 106 -6.32 -4.44 9.16
N ARG A 107 -7.60 -4.50 9.54
CA ARG A 107 -8.03 -4.90 10.87
C ARG A 107 -7.77 -6.39 11.12
N PRO A 108 -7.77 -6.82 12.40
CA PRO A 108 -7.62 -8.24 12.76
C PRO A 108 -8.68 -9.19 12.19
N ILE A 109 -9.87 -8.68 11.83
CA ILE A 109 -11.03 -9.46 11.35
C ILE A 109 -11.10 -9.58 9.83
N THR A 110 -10.06 -9.13 9.10
CA THR A 110 -10.08 -9.22 7.64
C THR A 110 -9.63 -10.62 7.21
N ASP A 111 -10.46 -11.30 6.42
CA ASP A 111 -10.30 -12.71 6.06
C ASP A 111 -8.98 -13.03 5.38
N LEU A 112 -8.65 -12.23 4.36
CA LEU A 112 -7.49 -12.44 3.51
C LEU A 112 -6.89 -11.11 3.09
N VAL A 113 -5.58 -11.01 3.30
CA VAL A 113 -4.74 -9.94 2.80
C VAL A 113 -3.50 -10.55 2.18
N GLU A 114 -3.28 -10.27 0.90
CA GLU A 114 -2.12 -10.74 0.16
C GLU A 114 -1.28 -9.55 -0.27
N LEU A 115 0.00 -9.55 0.09
CA LEU A 115 0.97 -8.55 -0.35
C LEU A 115 1.87 -9.16 -1.43
N TYR A 116 1.95 -8.47 -2.55
CA TYR A 116 2.82 -8.77 -3.67
C TYR A 116 3.91 -7.72 -3.77
N ILE A 117 5.17 -8.15 -3.70
CA ILE A 117 6.37 -7.31 -3.84
C ILE A 117 6.87 -7.52 -5.26
N VAL A 118 6.76 -6.49 -6.11
CA VAL A 118 6.90 -6.61 -7.57
C VAL A 118 8.31 -6.20 -8.01
N ASN A 119 9.06 -7.12 -8.58
CA ASN A 119 10.39 -6.85 -9.12
C ASN A 119 10.30 -6.07 -10.45
N PRO A 120 11.39 -5.40 -10.89
CA PRO A 120 11.41 -4.67 -12.16
C PRO A 120 11.10 -5.50 -13.42
N ASP A 121 11.34 -6.82 -13.37
CA ASP A 121 11.05 -7.76 -14.45
C ASP A 121 9.58 -8.25 -14.47
N GLY A 122 8.76 -7.79 -13.51
CA GLY A 122 7.35 -8.18 -13.36
C GLY A 122 7.15 -9.47 -12.55
N SER A 123 8.22 -10.18 -12.15
CA SER A 123 8.11 -11.25 -11.17
C SER A 123 7.76 -10.69 -9.80
N TYR A 124 7.23 -11.51 -8.89
CA TYR A 124 6.85 -11.03 -7.56
C TYR A 124 7.03 -12.07 -6.47
N THR A 125 7.25 -11.58 -5.25
CA THR A 125 7.14 -12.39 -4.03
C THR A 125 5.80 -12.13 -3.36
N LYS A 126 5.11 -13.19 -2.95
CA LYS A 126 3.81 -13.12 -2.25
C LYS A 126 3.97 -13.37 -0.76
N LYS A 127 3.37 -12.52 0.07
CA LYS A 127 3.15 -12.71 1.51
C LYS A 127 1.65 -12.70 1.81
N ILE A 128 1.20 -13.46 2.79
CA ILE A 128 -0.23 -13.60 3.11
C ILE A 128 -0.45 -13.46 4.63
N THR A 129 -1.54 -12.79 4.99
CA THR A 129 -2.10 -12.76 6.35
C THR A 129 -3.63 -12.73 6.24
N GLY A 130 -4.32 -12.90 7.37
CA GLY A 130 -5.78 -12.90 7.40
C GLY A 130 -6.30 -13.61 8.64
N ASP A 131 -7.57 -13.42 8.96
CA ASP A 131 -8.18 -14.00 10.15
C ASP A 131 -8.50 -15.49 9.99
N THR A 132 -8.82 -15.91 8.76
CA THR A 132 -9.04 -17.30 8.33
C THR A 132 -7.76 -18.14 8.33
N MET A 133 -6.58 -17.51 8.46
CA MET A 133 -5.30 -18.19 8.52
C MET A 133 -4.89 -18.55 9.95
N ASP A 134 -4.37 -19.77 10.12
CA ASP A 134 -3.67 -20.19 11.34
C ASP A 134 -2.66 -19.12 11.74
N PHE A 135 -2.68 -18.71 13.02
CA PHE A 135 -1.83 -17.64 13.52
C PHE A 135 -0.33 -17.88 13.24
N SER A 136 0.11 -19.14 13.28
CA SER A 136 1.51 -19.52 13.00
C SER A 136 1.92 -19.37 11.54
N LYS A 137 0.95 -19.32 10.60
CA LYS A 137 1.17 -19.19 9.15
C LYS A 137 1.10 -17.74 8.65
N ARG A 138 0.72 -16.78 9.50
CA ARG A 138 0.63 -15.36 9.14
C ARG A 138 2.02 -14.79 8.86
N ALA A 139 2.13 -13.91 7.86
CA ALA A 139 3.39 -13.29 7.46
C ALA A 139 4.13 -12.54 8.59
N TYR A 140 3.38 -11.97 9.53
CA TYR A 140 3.90 -11.42 10.77
C TYR A 140 3.00 -11.85 11.92
N LYS A 141 3.59 -12.33 13.02
CA LYS A 141 2.86 -12.85 14.19
C LYS A 141 2.28 -11.72 15.03
N HIS A 142 1.23 -11.11 14.51
CA HIS A 142 0.54 -10.01 15.14
C HIS A 142 -0.97 -10.13 14.93
N ARG A 143 -1.76 -9.58 15.85
CA ARG A 143 -3.22 -9.67 15.76
C ARG A 143 -3.78 -8.90 14.57
N LYS A 144 -3.19 -7.75 14.26
CA LYS A 144 -3.49 -6.94 13.05
C LYS A 144 -2.77 -7.51 11.84
N SER A 145 -3.30 -7.25 10.65
CA SER A 145 -2.69 -7.62 9.36
C SER A 145 -1.48 -6.75 9.07
N ILE A 146 -0.28 -7.26 9.41
CA ILE A 146 1.00 -6.57 9.27
C ILE A 146 1.93 -7.35 8.33
N PHE A 147 2.65 -6.63 7.48
CA PHE A 147 3.76 -7.17 6.70
C PHE A 147 5.06 -6.47 7.04
N ARG A 148 6.12 -7.23 7.31
CA ARG A 148 7.49 -6.69 7.31
C ARG A 148 7.92 -6.39 5.87
N LEU A 149 8.37 -5.17 5.64
CA LEU A 149 8.96 -4.69 4.40
C LEU A 149 10.44 -4.43 4.61
N ASP A 150 11.26 -5.10 3.81
CA ASP A 150 12.69 -4.81 3.70
C ASP A 150 12.86 -3.95 2.43
N LEU A 151 13.36 -2.72 2.60
CA LEU A 151 13.51 -1.73 1.53
C LEU A 151 15.00 -1.63 1.17
N PRO A 152 15.44 -2.18 0.03
CA PRO A 152 16.83 -2.09 -0.40
C PRO A 152 17.26 -0.63 -0.62
N PRO A 153 18.54 -0.29 -0.41
CA PRO A 153 19.04 1.07 -0.64
C PRO A 153 18.98 1.45 -2.13
N ASN A 154 18.67 2.71 -2.39
CA ASN A 154 18.59 3.32 -3.72
C ASN A 154 17.68 2.55 -4.70
N LEU A 155 16.57 2.01 -4.19
CA LEU A 155 15.61 1.25 -4.98
C LEU A 155 14.19 1.76 -4.74
N THR A 156 13.47 1.99 -5.83
CA THR A 156 12.01 2.13 -5.83
C THR A 156 11.36 0.76 -5.97
N GLN A 157 10.56 0.38 -4.98
CA GLN A 157 9.90 -0.91 -4.90
C GLN A 157 8.38 -0.72 -5.04
N ARG A 158 7.77 -1.41 -6.01
CA ARG A 158 6.32 -1.44 -6.20
C ARG A 158 5.68 -2.54 -5.38
N TYR A 159 4.54 -2.22 -4.77
CA TYR A 159 3.74 -3.14 -3.97
C TYR A 159 2.31 -3.17 -4.49
N VAL A 160 1.73 -4.37 -4.47
CA VAL A 160 0.32 -4.60 -4.75
C VAL A 160 -0.29 -5.35 -3.57
N ILE A 161 -1.42 -4.89 -3.04
CA ILE A 161 -2.17 -5.60 -2.02
C ILE A 161 -3.50 -6.04 -2.60
N HIS A 162 -3.89 -7.27 -2.27
CA HIS A 162 -5.21 -7.80 -2.55
C HIS A 162 -5.92 -8.07 -1.21
N PHE A 163 -7.10 -7.50 -1.05
CA PHE A 163 -8.00 -7.75 0.08
C PHE A 163 -9.22 -8.52 -0.39
N LYS A 164 -9.64 -9.48 0.43
CA LYS A 164 -10.91 -10.18 0.28
C LYS A 164 -11.51 -10.41 1.68
N SER A 165 -12.82 -10.27 1.77
CA SER A 165 -13.60 -10.65 2.95
C SER A 165 -14.88 -11.38 2.52
N ASP A 166 -15.54 -12.06 3.45
CA ASP A 166 -16.78 -12.81 3.25
C ASP A 166 -18.04 -12.05 3.70
N GLY A 167 -17.92 -10.74 3.90
CA GLY A 167 -19.00 -9.86 4.33
C GLY A 167 -18.61 -8.95 5.49
N GLU A 168 -17.41 -9.08 6.06
CA GLU A 168 -16.91 -8.22 7.14
C GLU A 168 -16.47 -6.84 6.66
N VAL A 169 -16.25 -5.93 7.62
CA VAL A 169 -15.78 -4.57 7.34
C VAL A 169 -14.31 -4.58 6.92
N ILE A 170 -14.02 -3.97 5.77
CA ILE A 170 -12.65 -3.67 5.35
C ILE A 170 -12.34 -2.19 5.60
N ASN A 171 -11.30 -1.94 6.40
CA ASN A 171 -10.64 -0.63 6.46
C ASN A 171 -9.22 -0.73 5.93
N LEU A 172 -8.76 0.35 5.29
CA LEU A 172 -7.43 0.47 4.71
C LEU A 172 -6.56 1.48 5.49
N PRO A 173 -5.98 1.10 6.65
CA PRO A 173 -5.02 1.96 7.36
C PRO A 173 -3.86 2.42 6.47
N LEU A 174 -3.25 1.49 5.73
CA LEU A 174 -2.06 1.71 4.88
C LEU A 174 -0.97 2.52 5.63
N VAL A 175 -0.55 2.05 6.80
CA VAL A 175 0.42 2.76 7.64
C VAL A 175 1.73 2.00 7.69
N LEU A 176 2.84 2.66 7.37
CA LEU A 176 4.18 2.17 7.68
C LEU A 176 4.57 2.58 9.10
N ARG A 177 5.14 1.64 9.85
CA ARG A 177 5.65 1.84 11.19
C ARG A 177 7.10 1.40 11.28
N SER A 178 7.93 2.18 11.96
CA SER A 178 9.23 1.68 12.41
C SER A 178 9.02 0.56 13.45
N SER A 179 10.08 -0.22 13.68
CA SER A 179 10.06 -1.26 14.72
C SER A 179 9.73 -0.68 16.10
N GLU A 180 10.38 0.44 16.47
CA GLU A 180 10.16 1.13 17.74
C GLU A 180 8.72 1.61 17.91
N ASN A 181 8.14 2.20 16.85
CA ASN A 181 6.76 2.65 16.88
C ASN A 181 5.77 1.50 17.07
N LEU A 182 5.99 0.41 16.32
CA LEU A 182 5.14 -0.78 16.40
C LEU A 182 5.24 -1.43 17.79
N MET A 183 6.45 -1.57 18.34
CA MET A 183 6.67 -2.14 19.67
C MET A 183 6.01 -1.29 20.76
N SER A 184 6.18 0.03 20.72
CA SER A 184 5.59 0.96 21.67
C SER A 184 4.07 0.91 21.64
N LEU A 185 3.47 0.96 20.44
CA LEU A 185 2.02 0.83 20.26
C LEU A 185 1.50 -0.52 20.76
N THR A 186 2.15 -1.61 20.38
CA THR A 186 1.73 -2.97 20.77
C THR A 186 1.80 -3.15 22.28
N SER A 187 2.83 -2.61 22.93
CA SER A 187 3.02 -2.69 24.38
C SER A 187 1.92 -1.92 25.12
N LEU A 188 1.59 -0.72 24.65
CA LEU A 188 0.49 0.07 25.21
C LEU A 188 -0.86 -0.64 25.04
N GLU A 189 -1.14 -1.17 23.84
CA GLU A 189 -2.37 -1.92 23.57
C GLU A 189 -2.48 -3.17 24.46
N GLN A 190 -1.40 -3.93 24.62
CA GLN A 190 -1.37 -5.11 25.51
C GLN A 190 -1.55 -4.73 26.98
N PHE A 191 -0.96 -3.62 27.43
CA PHE A 191 -1.17 -3.12 28.78
C PHE A 191 -2.64 -2.76 29.02
N THR A 192 -3.28 -2.05 28.08
CA THR A 192 -4.71 -1.73 28.14
C THR A 192 -5.56 -3.00 28.18
N PHE A 193 -5.25 -4.00 27.35
CA PHE A 193 -5.96 -5.28 27.38
C PHE A 193 -5.74 -6.04 28.69
N GLY A 194 -4.55 -6.01 29.27
CA GLY A 194 -4.27 -6.59 30.58
C GLY A 194 -5.15 -5.99 31.67
N ILE A 195 -5.32 -4.68 31.69
CA ILE A 195 -6.25 -3.99 32.61
C ILE A 195 -7.69 -4.43 32.34
N PHE A 196 -8.13 -4.40 31.08
CA PHE A 196 -9.49 -4.77 30.69
C PHE A 196 -9.84 -6.20 31.10
N TYR A 197 -8.98 -7.17 30.79
CA TYR A 197 -9.17 -8.57 31.18
C TYR A 197 -9.07 -8.76 32.70
N GLY A 198 -8.22 -8.02 33.39
CA GLY A 198 -8.16 -8.02 34.86
C GLY A 198 -9.48 -7.58 35.49
N ILE A 199 -10.11 -6.52 34.97
CA ILE A 199 -11.44 -6.08 35.42
C ILE A 199 -12.48 -7.17 35.15
N LEU A 200 -12.48 -7.79 33.96
CA LEU A 200 -13.42 -8.87 33.64
C LEU A 200 -13.27 -10.07 34.57
N ILE A 201 -12.04 -10.45 34.93
CA ILE A 201 -11.80 -11.56 35.87
C ILE A 201 -12.33 -11.23 37.27
N ILE A 202 -12.19 -9.98 37.72
CA ILE A 202 -12.70 -9.55 39.04
C ILE A 202 -14.24 -9.44 39.03
N ALA A 203 -14.83 -9.06 37.89
CA ALA A 203 -16.26 -8.84 37.75
C ALA A 203 -17.08 -10.11 37.42
N ALA A 204 -16.43 -11.15 36.92
CA ALA A 204 -17.05 -12.46 36.62
C ALA A 204 -17.26 -13.30 37.88
#